data_AF-A0A969BQ13-F1
#
_entry.id   AF-A0A969BQ13-F1
#
_cell.length_a   1.000
_cell.length_b   1.000
_cell.length_c   1.000
_cell.angle_alpha   90.00
_cell.angle_beta   90.00
_cell.angle_gamma   90.00
#
_symmetry.space_group_name_H-M   'P 1'
#
loop_
_entity.id
_entity.type
_entity.pdbx_description
1 polymer ?
#
loop_
_entity_poly.entity_id
_entity_poly.type
_entity_poly.pdbx_seq_one_letter_code
_entity_poly.pdbx_strand_id
1 'polypeptide(L)'
;MTSRESIALAGQLTVTAGETRDFAKWFGAALPGSGSLGPLSLAAKLDSTNAVLSLADADLSIGGNVLKGKLTIDSARPRPQTFRFACDRSVDASNSCV
;
A
#
# COMPACT_ATOMS: atom_id res chain seq x y z
N MET A 1 -20.79 15.80 23.56
CA MET A 1 -19.98 14.56 23.54
C MET A 1 -20.36 13.78 22.30
N THR A 2 -19.60 13.87 21.22
CA THR A 2 -19.84 13.07 20.01
C THR A 2 -19.22 11.69 20.23
N SER A 3 -20.06 10.69 20.48
CA SER A 3 -19.66 9.28 20.47
C SER A 3 -19.17 8.97 19.05
N ARG A 4 -17.86 8.74 18.88
CA ARG A 4 -17.35 8.19 17.62
C ARG A 4 -17.78 6.74 17.60
N GLU A 5 -18.83 6.44 16.84
CA GLU A 5 -19.18 5.05 16.56
C GLU A 5 -17.97 4.38 15.91
N SER A 6 -17.39 3.42 16.64
CA SER A 6 -16.31 2.59 16.14
C SER A 6 -16.92 1.57 15.18
N ILE A 7 -16.73 1.79 13.87
CA ILE A 7 -17.10 0.82 12.84
C ILE A 7 -16.22 -0.41 13.03
N ALA A 8 -16.85 -1.54 13.32
CA ALA A 8 -16.23 -2.85 13.31
C ALA A 8 -16.67 -3.61 12.06
N LEU A 9 -15.72 -4.14 11.30
CA LEU A 9 -15.98 -4.91 10.08
C LEU A 9 -15.15 -6.20 10.11
N ALA A 10 -15.82 -7.34 10.11
CA ALA A 10 -15.19 -8.64 9.94
C ALA A 10 -15.66 -9.26 8.61
N GLY A 11 -14.76 -9.88 7.86
CA GLY A 11 -15.11 -10.51 6.60
C GLY A 11 -13.93 -11.11 5.85
N GLN A 12 -14.14 -11.39 4.57
CA GLN A 12 -13.10 -11.83 3.65
C GLN A 12 -12.77 -10.68 2.70
N LEU A 13 -11.49 -10.34 2.58
CA LEU A 13 -11.00 -9.38 1.59
C LEU A 13 -10.36 -10.14 0.45
N THR A 14 -10.84 -9.88 -0.76
CA THR A 14 -10.21 -10.35 -2.01
C THR A 14 -9.97 -9.15 -2.91
N VAL A 15 -8.74 -8.97 -3.36
CA VAL A 15 -8.34 -7.91 -4.29
C VAL A 15 -7.59 -8.54 -5.44
N THR A 16 -7.93 -8.16 -6.66
CA THR A 16 -7.23 -8.57 -7.87
C THR A 16 -6.98 -7.36 -8.76
N ALA A 17 -5.79 -7.27 -9.33
CA ALA A 17 -5.47 -6.26 -10.34
C ALA A 17 -4.53 -6.85 -11.40
N GLY A 18 -4.76 -6.49 -12.66
CA GLY A 18 -3.91 -6.93 -13.78
C GLY A 18 -2.49 -6.37 -13.71
N GLU A 19 -2.31 -5.19 -13.09
CA GLU A 19 -1.02 -4.55 -12.90
C GLU A 19 -0.97 -3.83 -11.54
N THR A 20 0.01 -4.16 -10.71
CA THR A 20 0.16 -3.64 -9.34
C THR A 20 0.37 -2.13 -9.33
N ARG A 21 1.08 -1.59 -10.33
CA ARG A 21 1.33 -0.14 -10.44
C ARG A 21 0.04 0.64 -10.67
N ASP A 22 -0.88 0.10 -11.46
CA ASP A 22 -2.15 0.77 -11.74
C ASP A 22 -3.11 0.67 -10.54
N PHE A 23 -3.10 -0.45 -9.83
CA PHE A 23 -3.77 -0.55 -8.53
C PHE A 23 -3.25 0.49 -7.53
N ALA A 24 -1.93 0.65 -7.41
CA ALA A 24 -1.34 1.65 -6.53
C ALA A 24 -1.79 3.06 -6.90
N LYS A 25 -1.77 3.43 -8.20
CA LYS A 25 -2.27 4.73 -8.68
C LYS A 25 -3.75 4.94 -8.34
N TRP A 26 -4.59 3.93 -8.56
CA TRP A 26 -6.02 3.98 -8.20
C TRP A 26 -6.19 4.18 -6.68
N PHE A 27 -5.34 3.58 -5.87
CA PHE A 27 -5.30 3.75 -4.42
C PHE A 27 -4.63 5.07 -3.97
N GLY A 28 -4.24 5.95 -4.90
CA GLY A 28 -3.61 7.24 -4.61
C GLY A 28 -2.13 7.15 -4.23
N ALA A 29 -1.48 6.01 -4.44
CA ALA A 29 -0.05 5.80 -4.19
C ALA A 29 0.75 5.82 -5.50
N ALA A 30 1.82 6.63 -5.53
CA ALA A 30 2.77 6.63 -6.64
C ALA A 30 3.97 5.73 -6.31
N LEU A 31 4.06 4.57 -6.96
CA LEU A 31 5.23 3.71 -6.86
C LEU A 31 6.37 4.25 -7.75
N PRO A 32 7.63 4.27 -7.28
CA PRO A 32 8.77 4.70 -8.10
C PRO A 32 9.04 3.73 -9.27
N GLY A 33 9.83 4.19 -10.24
CA GLY A 33 10.22 3.43 -11.44
C GLY A 33 9.17 3.44 -12.56
N SER A 34 9.58 2.96 -13.74
CA SER A 34 8.74 2.87 -14.95
C SER A 34 8.39 1.42 -15.33
N GLY A 35 9.00 0.42 -14.68
CA GLY A 35 8.77 -1.00 -14.97
C GLY A 35 7.41 -1.51 -14.48
N SER A 36 6.91 -2.56 -15.15
CA SER A 36 5.78 -3.36 -14.66
C SER A 36 6.19 -4.11 -13.38
N LEU A 37 5.27 -4.18 -12.44
CA LEU A 37 5.35 -4.97 -11.22
C LEU A 37 4.51 -6.25 -11.33
N GLY A 38 3.85 -6.44 -12.48
CA GLY A 38 2.99 -7.58 -12.76
C GLY A 38 1.67 -7.54 -12.00
N PRO A 39 0.87 -8.61 -12.12
CA PRO A 39 -0.43 -8.71 -11.49
C PRO A 39 -0.33 -8.76 -9.96
N LEU A 40 -1.37 -8.26 -9.32
CA LEU A 40 -1.58 -8.30 -7.87
C LEU A 40 -2.76 -9.23 -7.56
N SER A 41 -2.60 -10.10 -6.57
CA SER A 41 -3.75 -10.75 -5.91
C SER A 41 -3.56 -10.78 -4.40
N LEU A 42 -4.60 -10.44 -3.65
CA LEU A 42 -4.62 -10.56 -2.19
C LEU A 42 -5.89 -11.27 -1.77
N ALA A 43 -5.76 -12.31 -0.97
CA ALA A 43 -6.88 -12.96 -0.27
C ALA A 43 -6.54 -13.05 1.22
N ALA A 44 -7.41 -12.53 2.09
CA ALA A 44 -7.17 -12.54 3.54
C ALA A 44 -8.48 -12.44 4.32
N LYS A 45 -8.47 -12.96 5.56
CA LYS A 45 -9.52 -12.66 6.53
C LYS A 45 -9.29 -11.24 7.07
N LEU A 46 -10.26 -10.38 6.90
CA LEU A 46 -10.24 -9.00 7.36
C LEU A 46 -10.94 -8.88 8.71
N ASP A 47 -10.27 -8.26 9.67
CA ASP A 47 -10.84 -7.73 10.89
C ASP A 47 -10.43 -6.25 10.99
N SER A 48 -11.40 -5.36 10.94
CA SER A 48 -11.22 -3.93 11.14
C SER A 48 -11.89 -3.53 12.44
N THR A 49 -11.10 -3.05 13.38
CA THR A 49 -11.58 -2.46 14.63
C THR A 49 -10.95 -1.09 14.80
N ASN A 50 -11.78 -0.04 14.87
CA ASN A 50 -11.33 1.36 14.82
C ASN A 50 -10.56 1.66 13.52
N ALA A 51 -9.36 2.25 13.64
CA ALA A 51 -8.50 2.63 12.51
C ALA A 51 -7.41 1.59 12.20
N VAL A 52 -7.54 0.37 12.73
CA VAL A 52 -6.60 -0.72 12.51
C VAL A 52 -7.28 -1.82 11.70
N LEU A 53 -6.70 -2.15 10.54
CA LEU A 53 -7.09 -3.30 9.74
C LEU A 53 -6.09 -4.43 9.97
N SER A 54 -6.57 -5.57 10.46
CA SER A 54 -5.82 -6.81 10.60
C SER A 54 -6.25 -7.78 9.50
N LEU A 55 -5.28 -8.23 8.71
CA LEU A 55 -5.43 -9.21 7.64
C LEU A 55 -4.73 -10.49 8.08
N ALA A 56 -5.52 -11.49 8.45
CA ALA A 56 -5.03 -12.81 8.84
C ALA A 56 -5.11 -13.79 7.66
N ASP A 57 -4.24 -14.82 7.68
CA ASP A 57 -4.14 -15.82 6.63
C ASP A 57 -4.02 -15.18 5.22
N ALA A 58 -3.23 -14.11 5.13
CA ALA A 58 -3.08 -13.32 3.93
C ALA A 58 -2.17 -14.03 2.92
N ASP A 59 -2.75 -14.35 1.76
CA ASP A 59 -2.03 -14.79 0.57
C ASP A 59 -1.91 -13.59 -0.39
N LEU A 60 -0.73 -12.99 -0.46
CA LEU A 60 -0.39 -11.86 -1.33
C LEU A 60 0.50 -12.33 -2.47
N SER A 61 0.09 -12.08 -3.71
CA SER A 61 0.90 -12.32 -4.91
C SER A 61 1.18 -11.00 -5.61
N ILE A 62 2.45 -10.74 -5.93
CA ILE A 62 2.88 -9.60 -6.76
C ILE A 62 3.86 -10.14 -7.81
N GLY A 63 3.49 -10.00 -9.09
CA GLY A 63 4.35 -10.43 -10.20
C GLY A 63 4.71 -11.93 -10.14
N GLY A 64 3.82 -12.76 -9.60
CA GLY A 64 4.04 -14.21 -9.40
C GLY A 64 4.78 -14.59 -8.12
N ASN A 65 5.27 -13.63 -7.33
CA ASN A 65 5.88 -13.89 -6.03
C ASN A 65 4.79 -13.94 -4.96
N VAL A 66 4.64 -15.08 -4.30
CA VAL A 66 3.62 -15.30 -3.27
C VAL A 66 4.24 -15.15 -1.88
N LEU A 67 3.66 -14.25 -1.08
CA LEU A 67 3.92 -14.09 0.34
C LEU A 67 2.70 -14.55 1.13
N LYS A 68 2.94 -15.38 2.15
CA LYS A 68 1.91 -15.83 3.08
C LYS A 68 2.19 -15.28 4.47
N GLY A 69 1.17 -14.77 5.15
CA GLY A 69 1.35 -14.37 6.54
C GLY A 69 0.22 -13.52 7.10
N LYS A 70 0.58 -12.65 8.05
CA LYS A 70 -0.32 -11.69 8.67
C LYS A 70 0.12 -10.28 8.30
N LEU A 71 -0.81 -9.46 7.84
CA LEU A 71 -0.60 -8.05 7.57
C LEU A 71 -1.44 -7.22 8.57
N THR A 72 -0.86 -6.15 9.10
CA THR A 72 -1.58 -5.21 9.97
C THR A 72 -1.33 -3.81 9.46
N ILE A 73 -2.41 -3.10 9.18
CA ILE A 73 -2.39 -1.74 8.67
C ILE A 73 -3.01 -0.85 9.75
N ASP A 74 -2.15 -0.08 10.42
CA ASP A 74 -2.58 0.94 11.39
C ASP A 74 -2.68 2.29 10.67
N SER A 75 -3.92 2.73 10.41
CA SER A 75 -4.22 4.00 9.75
C SER A 75 -4.43 5.17 10.71
N ALA A 76 -4.44 4.93 12.03
CA ALA A 76 -4.47 6.00 13.04
C ALA A 76 -3.11 6.66 13.23
N ARG A 77 -2.02 5.97 12.88
CA ARG A 77 -0.66 6.53 12.99
C ARG A 77 -0.33 7.42 11.78
N PRO A 78 0.49 8.46 11.97
CA PRO A 78 1.04 9.22 10.86
C PRO A 78 1.73 8.28 9.87
N ARG A 79 1.40 8.40 8.58
CA ARG A 79 2.10 7.64 7.54
C ARG A 79 3.58 8.05 7.53
N PRO A 80 4.53 7.11 7.37
CA PRO A 80 5.92 7.45 7.19
C PRO A 80 6.07 8.43 6.03
N GLN A 81 6.77 9.54 6.25
CA GLN A 81 7.11 10.47 5.18
C GLN A 81 8.12 9.75 4.27
N THR A 82 7.72 9.40 3.05
CA THR A 82 8.68 8.98 2.04
C THR A 82 9.39 10.23 1.57
N PHE A 83 10.62 10.47 2.05
CA PHE A 83 11.47 11.52 1.50
C PHE A 83 11.72 11.18 0.04
N ARG A 84 11.00 11.87 -0.86
CA ARG A 84 11.31 11.83 -2.28
C ARG A 84 12.61 12.60 -2.43
N PHE A 85 13.73 11.90 -2.54
CA PHE A 85 14.95 12.46 -3.11
C PHE A 85 14.67 12.77 -4.59
N ALA A 86 13.94 13.85 -4.85
CA ALA A 86 13.82 14.43 -6.18
C ALA A 86 15.14 15.16 -6.47
N CYS A 87 16.20 14.40 -6.80
CA CYS A 87 17.17 14.94 -7.74
C CYS A 87 16.45 14.91 -9.09
N ASP A 88 15.82 16.03 -9.44
CA ASP A 88 15.47 16.31 -10.82
C ASP A 88 16.79 16.34 -11.61
N ARG A 89 17.18 15.19 -12.19
CA ARG A 89 18.27 15.15 -13.16
C ARG A 89 17.76 15.71 -14.47
N SER A 90 17.49 17.00 -14.48
CA SER A 90 17.73 17.80 -15.67
C SER A 90 19.25 17.83 -15.80
N VAL A 91 19.79 16.93 -16.62
CA VAL A 91 21.21 16.86 -16.97
C VAL A 91 21.52 18.10 -17.80
N ASP A 92 21.65 19.23 -17.12
CA ASP A 92 22.43 20.35 -17.60
C ASP A 92 23.38 20.76 -16.49
N ALA A 93 24.61 21.02 -16.89
CA ALA A 93 25.79 20.93 -16.05
C ALA A 93 25.79 21.94 -14.89
N SER A 94 26.39 21.51 -13.78
CA SER A 94 26.97 22.37 -12.74
C SER A 94 26.00 23.14 -11.85
N ASN A 95 25.55 22.54 -10.73
CA ASN A 95 25.85 23.09 -9.41
C ASN A 95 25.47 22.14 -8.26
N SER A 96 26.31 22.16 -7.22
CA SER A 96 26.30 21.32 -6.04
C SER A 96 25.01 21.37 -5.21
N CYS A 97 24.55 20.21 -4.73
CA CYS A 97 23.65 20.11 -3.59
C CYS A 97 24.47 20.30 -2.30
N VAL A 98 24.09 21.24 -1.45
CA VAL A 98 24.58 21.40 -0.06
C VAL A 98 23.60 20.70 0.87
#